data_AF-A0A2J6PLS7-F1
#
_entry.id   AF-A0A2J6PLS7-F1
#
_cell.length_a   1.000
_cell.length_b   1.000
_cell.length_c   1.000
_cell.angle_alpha   90.00
_cell.angle_beta   90.00
_cell.angle_gamma   90.00
#
_symmetry.space_group_name_H-M   'P 1'
#
loop_
_entity.id
_entity.type
_entity.pdbx_description
1 polymer ?
#
loop_
_entity_poly.entity_id
_entity_poly.type
_entity_poly.pdbx_seq_one_letter_code
_entity_poly.pdbx_strand_id
1 'polypeptide(L)' 'TSLFPDLNPIENVWRILKQRLRNRKPYGGWTLEELQEAVIDVWEHEITVEDFNKYIDSLPERLEKVRFRKDA' A
#
# COMPACT_ATOMS: atom_id res chain seq x y z
N THR A 1 -8.55 -16.68 -0.19
CA THR A 1 -8.73 -15.32 -0.71
C THR A 1 -9.31 -14.47 0.40
N SER A 2 -8.53 -13.54 0.98
CA SER A 2 -8.97 -12.80 2.17
C SER A 2 -10.08 -11.81 1.81
N LEU A 3 -11.21 -11.86 2.52
CA LEU A 3 -12.41 -11.05 2.29
C LEU A 3 -12.23 -9.57 2.69
N PHE A 4 -11.10 -9.23 3.32
CA PHE A 4 -10.78 -7.89 3.80
C PHE A 4 -9.32 -7.55 3.44
N PRO A 5 -9.09 -7.03 2.22
CA PRO A 5 -7.77 -6.58 1.78
C PRO A 5 -7.36 -5.29 2.50
N ASP A 6 -8.31 -4.39 2.77
CA ASP A 6 -8.20 -3.47 3.89
C ASP A 6 -8.15 -4.32 5.16
N LEU A 7 -7.37 -4.11 6.21
CA LEU A 7 -7.10 -5.09 7.30
C LEU A 7 -5.90 -5.99 7.04
N ASN A 8 -5.53 -6.31 5.79
CA ASN A 8 -4.21 -6.89 5.56
C ASN A 8 -3.18 -5.74 5.49
N PRO A 9 -2.32 -5.56 6.51
CA PRO A 9 -1.40 -4.43 6.57
C PRO A 9 -0.45 -4.37 5.37
N ILE A 10 -0.12 -5.51 4.74
CA ILE A 10 0.78 -5.56 3.59
C ILE A 10 0.21 -4.91 2.32
N GLU A 11 -1.12 -4.94 2.15
CA GLU A 11 -1.78 -4.32 0.99
C GLU A 11 -1.66 -2.80 1.01
N ASN A 12 -1.64 -2.21 2.22
CA ASN A 12 -1.40 -0.79 2.39
C ASN A 12 0.01 -0.40 1.92
N VAL A 13 0.99 -1.27 2.14
CA VAL A 13 2.38 -1.08 1.71
C VAL A 13 2.49 -1.20 0.20
N TRP A 14 1.88 -2.22 -0.39
CA TRP A 14 1.81 -2.38 -1.84
C TRP A 14 1.17 -1.18 -2.53
N ARG A 15 0.16 -0.58 -1.90
CA ARG A 15 -0.48 0.64 -2.40
C ARG A 15 0.49 1.83 -2.43
N ILE A 16 1.31 2.01 -1.39
CA ILE A 16 2.32 3.08 -1.36
C ILE A 16 3.37 2.83 -2.43
N LEU A 17 3.93 1.62 -2.51
CA LEU A 17 4.91 1.24 -3.54
C LEU A 17 4.42 1.59 -4.94
N LYS A 18 3.21 1.12 -5.30
CA LYS A 18 2.61 1.40 -6.60
C LYS A 18 2.41 2.89 -6.85
N GLN A 19 2.02 3.65 -5.83
CA GLN A 19 1.85 5.09 -5.93
C GLN A 19 3.17 5.81 -6.21
N ARG A 20 4.24 5.48 -5.48
CA ARG A 20 5.57 6.08 -5.67
C ARG A 20 6.14 5.74 -7.06
N LEU A 21 6.03 4.48 -7.50
CA LEU A 21 6.45 4.07 -8.85
C LEU A 21 5.67 4.81 -9.95
N ARG A 22 4.35 4.98 -9.78
CA ARG A 22 3.53 5.74 -10.72
C ARG A 22 3.89 7.22 -10.75
N ASN A 23 4.27 7.81 -9.62
CA ASN A 23 4.75 9.19 -9.59
C ASN A 23 6.09 9.37 -10.33
N ARG A 24 6.99 8.38 -10.24
CA ARG A 24 8.26 8.37 -10.97
C ARG A 24 8.06 8.27 -12.50
N LYS A 25 7.14 7.40 -12.95
CA LYS A 25 6.86 7.20 -14.39
C LYS A 25 5.34 7.15 -14.65
N PRO A 26 4.66 8.31 -14.76
CA PRO A 26 3.19 8.39 -14.83
C PRO A 26 2.56 7.70 -16.04
N TYR A 27 3.28 7.68 -17.17
CA TYR A 27 2.82 7.12 -18.44
C TYR A 27 3.17 5.63 -18.60
N GLY A 28 3.82 5.01 -17.60
CA GLY A 28 4.26 3.62 -17.68
C GLY A 28 5.45 3.42 -18.64
N GLY A 29 5.64 2.19 -19.09
CA GLY A 29 6.74 1.80 -19.99
C GLY A 29 8.02 1.39 -19.25
N TRP A 30 7.89 0.73 -18.10
CA TRP A 30 9.02 0.08 -17.44
C TRP A 30 9.46 -1.16 -18.21
N THR A 31 10.77 -1.39 -18.34
CA THR A 31 11.26 -2.76 -18.55
C THR A 31 11.15 -3.56 -17.25
N LEU A 32 11.31 -4.87 -17.32
CA LEU A 32 11.29 -5.70 -16.12
C LEU A 32 12.45 -5.33 -15.18
N GLU A 33 13.65 -5.12 -15.72
CA GLU A 33 14.83 -4.75 -14.93
C GLU A 33 14.63 -3.38 -14.28
N GLU A 34 14.21 -2.37 -15.04
CA GLU A 34 13.96 -1.02 -14.50
C GLU A 34 12.91 -1.04 -13.39
N LEU A 35 11.84 -1.85 -13.56
CA LEU A 35 10.80 -1.98 -12.54
C LEU A 35 11.34 -2.65 -11.27
N GLN A 36 12.16 -3.69 -11.41
CA GLN A 36 12.75 -4.39 -10.26
C GLN A 36 13.66 -3.46 -9.46
N GLU A 37 14.56 -2.75 -10.13
CA GLU A 37 15.44 -1.76 -9.48
C GLU A 37 14.63 -0.66 -8.80
N ALA A 38 13.62 -0.10 -9.49
CA ALA A 38 12.79 0.95 -8.92
C ALA A 38 11.97 0.47 -7.72
N VAL A 39 11.48 -0.78 -7.72
CA VAL A 39 10.77 -1.35 -6.57
C VAL A 39 11.69 -1.45 -5.35
N ILE A 40 12.92 -1.96 -5.54
CA ILE A 40 13.91 -2.08 -4.45
C ILE A 40 14.27 -0.69 -3.92
N ASP A 41 14.56 0.25 -4.83
CA ASP A 41 14.96 1.61 -4.46
C ASP A 41 13.85 2.37 -3.71
N VAL A 42 12.58 2.25 -4.14
CA VAL A 42 11.45 2.81 -3.37
C VAL A 42 11.34 2.13 -2.00
N TRP A 43 11.50 0.81 -1.94
CA TRP A 43 11.37 0.07 -0.68
C TRP A 43 12.45 0.46 0.34
N GLU A 44 13.71 0.55 -0.09
CA GLU A 44 14.84 0.79 0.81
C GLU A 44 15.01 2.26 1.19
N HIS A 45 14.65 3.20 0.30
CA HIS A 45 14.99 4.61 0.47
C HIS A 45 13.80 5.56 0.62
N GLU A 46 12.61 5.19 0.13
CA GLU A 46 11.47 6.11 0.08
C GLU A 46 10.33 5.77 1.05
N ILE A 47 10.21 4.50 1.44
CA ILE A 47 9.17 4.05 2.37
C ILE A 47 9.70 4.17 3.79
N THR A 48 8.99 4.96 4.59
CA THR A 48 9.36 5.27 5.97
C THR A 48 8.41 4.60 6.97
N VAL A 49 8.75 4.60 8.25
CA VAL A 49 7.87 4.03 9.29
C VAL A 49 6.58 4.85 9.40
N GLU A 50 6.67 6.15 9.17
CA GLU A 50 5.57 7.12 9.17
C GLU A 50 4.54 6.81 8.09
N ASP A 51 4.98 6.26 6.95
CA ASP A 51 4.08 5.79 5.91
C ASP A 51 3.18 4.65 6.38
N PHE A 52 3.60 3.87 7.38
CA PHE A 52 2.80 2.80 8.00
C PHE A 52 1.93 3.30 9.14
N ASN A 53 2.40 4.27 9.94
CA ASN A 53 1.69 4.75 11.12
C ASN A 53 0.27 5.21 10.81
N LYS A 54 0.06 5.95 9.71
CA LYS A 54 -1.30 6.36 9.26
C LYS A 54 -2.27 5.18 9.05
N TYR A 55 -1.75 4.01 8.66
CA TYR A 55 -2.57 2.82 8.49
C TYR A 55 -2.87 2.12 9.81
N ILE A 56 -1.90 2.12 10.73
CA ILE A 56 -2.06 1.58 12.08
C ILE A 56 -3.07 2.43 12.86
N ASP A 57 -2.93 3.75 12.81
CA ASP A 57 -3.81 4.70 13.50
C ASP A 57 -5.25 4.62 12.99
N SER A 58 -5.44 4.31 11.70
CA SER A 58 -6.77 4.15 11.09
C SER A 58 -7.35 2.74 11.20
N LEU A 59 -6.63 1.76 11.76
CA LEU A 59 -7.15 0.38 11.92
C LEU A 59 -8.45 0.31 12.74
N PRO A 60 -8.57 0.98 13.91
CA PRO A 60 -9.80 0.91 14.72
C PRO A 60 -11.03 1.37 13.94
N GLU A 61 -10.92 2.48 13.20
CA GLU A 61 -12.02 3.02 12.38
C GLU A 61 -12.40 2.06 11.23
N ARG A 62 -11.41 1.42 10.61
CA ARG A 62 -11.63 0.44 9.53
C ARG A 62 -12.31 -0.83 10.06
N LEU A 63 -11.94 -1.29 11.25
CA LEU A 63 -12.57 -2.44 11.90
C LEU A 63 -14.03 -2.15 12.23
N GLU A 64 -14.35 -0.96 12.76
CA GLU A 64 -15.73 -0.53 13.00
C GLU A 64 -16.53 -0.49 11.69
N LYS A 65 -15.99 0.08 10.61
CA LYS A 65 -16.66 0.06 9.29
C LYS A 65 -16.95 -1.34 8.77
N VAL A 66 -16.05 -2.31 9.00
CA VAL A 66 -16.27 -3.72 8.61
C VAL A 66 -17.37 -4.36 9.46
N ARG A 67 -17.44 -4.04 10.77
CA ARG A 67 -18.50 -4.49 11.65
C ARG A 67 -19.87 -4.01 11.17
N PHE A 68 -20.03 -2.72 10.90
CA PHE A 68 -21.29 -2.16 10.38
C PHE A 68 -21.70 -2.74 9.01
N ARG A 69 -20.74 -3.14 8.16
CA ARG A 69 -21.03 -3.82 6.89
C ARG A 69 -21.52 -5.25 7.04
N LYS A 70 -21.27 -5.91 8.17
CA LYS A 70 -21.78 -7.27 8.45
C LYS A 70 -23.20 -7.25 9.03
N ASP A 71 -23.59 -6.14 9.65
CA ASP A 71 -24.88 -5.97 10.31
C ASP A 71 -25.96 -5.33 9.40
N ALA A 72 -25.63 -5.04 8.14
CA ALA A 72 -26.52 -4.47 7.11
C ALA A 72 -26.75 -5.47 5.97
#